data_AF-A0A817MSD3-F1
#
_entry.id   AF-A0A817MSD3-F1
#
_cell.length_a   1.000
_cell.length_b   1.000
_cell.length_c   1.000
_cell.angle_alpha   90.00
_cell.angle_beta   90.00
_cell.angle_gamma   90.00
#
_symmetry.space_group_name_H-M   'P 1'
#
loop_
_entity.id
_entity.type
_entity.pdbx_description
1 polymer ?
#
loop_
_entity_poly.entity_id
_entity_poly.type
_entity_poly.pdbx_seq_one_letter_code
_entity_poly.pdbx_strand_id
1 'polypeptide(L)'
;MVRAKFISLSRIWYAIIIVIIHLTLVYFGIKQCYFNDSLPWPKSTSLSPKFELLIQKICLLTSLVLLFLFIYPALFKIGNLSNDNQQLKINHFDETRIGKSKKSICISFWNHFFSLSSTLHLTMSFLIIISSLLIDAKQIMVGLKNP
;
A
#
# COMPACT_ATOMS: atom_id res chain seq x y z
N MET A 1 1.29 28.33 -9.91
CA MET A 1 0.09 27.57 -9.47
C MET A 1 0.02 26.30 -10.31
N VAL A 2 0.45 25.14 -9.78
CA VAL A 2 0.42 23.88 -10.52
C VAL A 2 -1.03 23.36 -10.49
N ARG A 3 -1.73 23.40 -11.63
CA ARG A 3 -3.10 22.91 -11.72
C ARG A 3 -3.07 21.38 -11.76
N ALA A 4 -3.58 20.73 -10.72
CA ALA A 4 -3.72 19.28 -10.70
C ALA A 4 -4.64 18.86 -11.87
N LYS A 5 -4.14 18.00 -12.75
CA LYS A 5 -4.91 17.45 -13.88
C LYS A 5 -5.28 16.01 -13.56
N PHE A 6 -6.54 15.65 -13.75
CA PHE A 6 -6.97 14.25 -13.69
C PHE A 6 -6.23 13.43 -14.75
N ILE A 7 -5.89 12.18 -14.40
CA ILE A 7 -5.16 11.28 -15.31
C ILE A 7 -6.08 10.79 -16.43
N SER A 8 -7.13 10.04 -16.06
CA SER A 8 -8.12 9.49 -16.99
C SER A 8 -9.36 8.99 -16.24
N LEU A 9 -10.49 8.87 -16.93
CA LEU A 9 -11.74 8.37 -16.33
C LEU A 9 -11.59 6.92 -15.82
N SER A 10 -10.86 6.07 -16.55
CA SER A 10 -10.58 4.68 -16.14
C SER A 10 -9.81 4.60 -14.81
N ARG A 11 -8.82 5.49 -14.61
CA ARG A 11 -8.05 5.56 -13.35
C ARG A 11 -8.93 5.99 -12.18
N ILE A 12 -9.86 6.90 -12.40
CA ILE A 12 -10.82 7.33 -11.37
C ILE A 12 -11.69 6.15 -10.93
N TRP A 13 -12.26 5.42 -11.89
CA TRP A 13 -13.05 4.22 -11.58
C TRP A 13 -12.24 3.15 -10.86
N TYR A 14 -11.01 2.89 -11.31
CA TYR A 14 -10.10 1.99 -10.61
C TYR A 14 -9.86 2.43 -9.16
N ALA A 15 -9.57 3.72 -8.94
CA ALA A 15 -9.34 4.25 -7.60
C ALA A 15 -10.57 4.06 -6.70
N ILE A 16 -11.78 4.34 -7.19
CA ILE A 16 -13.03 4.15 -6.44
C ILE A 16 -13.21 2.68 -6.05
N ILE A 17 -13.08 1.76 -7.02
CA ILE A 17 -13.25 0.31 -6.78
C ILE A 17 -12.22 -0.17 -5.75
N ILE A 18 -10.96 0.23 -5.90
CA ILE A 18 -9.90 -0.14 -4.95
C ILE A 18 -10.19 0.40 -3.56
N VAL A 19 -10.61 1.66 -3.42
CA VAL A 19 -10.93 2.24 -2.12
C VAL A 19 -12.05 1.46 -1.43
N ILE A 20 -13.11 1.11 -2.16
CA ILE A 20 -14.22 0.31 -1.63
C ILE A 20 -13.75 -1.07 -1.17
N ILE A 21 -13.01 -1.78 -2.01
CA ILE A 21 -12.48 -3.12 -1.70
C ILE A 21 -11.53 -3.04 -0.49
N HIS A 22 -10.64 -2.07 -0.47
CA HIS A 22 -9.64 -1.92 0.60
C HIS A 22 -10.28 -1.57 1.93
N LEU A 23 -11.27 -0.67 1.94
CA LEU A 23 -12.05 -0.38 3.15
C LEU A 23 -12.79 -1.61 3.67
N THR A 24 -13.33 -2.43 2.76
CA THR A 24 -13.98 -3.69 3.12
C THR A 24 -12.99 -4.66 3.76
N LEU A 25 -11.79 -4.80 3.20
CA LEU A 25 -10.71 -5.62 3.77
C LEU A 25 -10.29 -5.12 5.15
N VAL A 26 -10.14 -3.81 5.32
CA VAL A 26 -9.80 -3.21 6.61
C VAL A 26 -10.91 -3.48 7.64
N TYR A 27 -12.18 -3.35 7.25
CA TYR A 27 -13.31 -3.68 8.12
C TYR A 27 -13.26 -5.14 8.61
N PHE A 28 -13.02 -6.09 7.71
CA PHE A 28 -12.84 -7.50 8.08
C PHE A 28 -11.61 -7.71 8.96
N GLY A 29 -10.50 -7.02 8.68
CA GLY A 29 -9.31 -7.08 9.52
C GLY A 29 -9.54 -6.55 10.92
N ILE A 30 -10.31 -5.47 11.10
CA ILE A 30 -10.71 -4.96 12.42
C ILE A 30 -11.54 -5.99 13.16
N LYS A 31 -12.53 -6.60 12.49
CA LYS A 31 -13.35 -7.67 13.07
C LYS A 31 -12.48 -8.85 13.52
N GLN A 32 -11.48 -9.23 12.72
CA GLN A 32 -10.53 -10.26 13.07
C GLN A 32 -9.66 -9.88 14.28
N CYS A 33 -9.23 -8.62 14.39
CA CYS A 33 -8.51 -8.13 15.59
C CYS A 33 -9.34 -8.32 16.86
N TYR A 34 -10.61 -7.91 16.85
CA TYR A 34 -11.50 -8.08 18.00
C TYR A 34 -11.72 -9.55 18.35
N PHE A 35 -11.92 -10.40 17.34
CA PHE A 35 -12.03 -11.84 17.54
C PHE A 35 -10.77 -12.41 18.19
N ASN A 36 -9.60 -12.04 17.67
CA ASN A 36 -8.31 -12.51 18.16
C ASN A 36 -8.01 -12.01 19.58
N ASP A 37 -8.38 -10.77 19.92
CA ASP A 37 -8.24 -10.25 21.29
C ASP A 37 -9.15 -10.99 22.29
N SER A 38 -10.30 -11.52 21.83
CA SER A 38 -11.25 -12.26 22.67
C SER A 38 -10.90 -13.75 22.89
N LEU A 39 -9.94 -14.29 22.12
CA LEU A 39 -9.57 -15.70 22.22
C LEU A 39 -8.85 -16.01 23.55
N PRO A 40 -9.12 -17.17 24.17
CA PRO A 40 -8.41 -17.62 25.36
C PRO A 40 -7.01 -18.13 24.99
N TRP A 41 -6.07 -17.20 24.80
CA TRP A 41 -4.68 -17.55 24.48
C TRP A 41 -3.99 -18.26 25.65
N PRO A 42 -3.10 -19.23 25.38
CA PRO A 42 -2.32 -19.89 26.40
C PRO A 42 -1.44 -18.87 27.14
N LYS A 43 -1.38 -19.00 28.46
CA LYS A 43 -0.63 -18.10 29.35
C LYS A 43 0.88 -18.38 29.36
N SER A 44 1.35 -19.41 28.66
CA SER A 44 2.78 -19.72 28.63
C SER A 44 3.54 -18.65 27.84
N THR A 45 4.69 -18.25 28.38
CA THR A 45 5.48 -17.12 27.88
C THR A 45 5.91 -17.28 26.41
N SER A 46 6.13 -18.52 25.94
CA SER A 46 6.51 -18.81 24.55
C SER A 46 5.35 -18.79 23.56
N LEU A 47 4.11 -19.02 24.01
CA LEU A 47 2.93 -19.12 23.13
C LEU A 47 2.03 -17.87 23.20
N SER A 48 2.39 -16.87 24.03
CA SER A 48 1.65 -15.61 24.10
C SER A 48 1.70 -14.85 22.77
N PRO A 49 0.56 -14.39 22.22
CA PRO A 49 0.46 -13.77 20.89
C PRO A 49 0.68 -12.25 20.89
N LYS A 50 1.25 -11.69 21.98
CA LYS A 50 1.25 -10.22 22.21
C LYS A 50 1.91 -9.47 21.06
N PHE A 51 2.97 -10.03 20.49
CA PHE A 51 3.72 -9.41 19.42
C PHE A 51 2.96 -9.49 18.08
N GLU A 52 2.38 -10.64 17.79
CA GLU A 52 1.60 -10.89 16.57
C GLU A 52 0.32 -10.04 16.54
N LEU A 53 -0.39 -9.91 17.67
CA LEU A 53 -1.54 -9.02 17.80
C LEU A 53 -1.16 -7.55 17.62
N LEU A 54 0.01 -7.14 18.12
CA LEU A 54 0.52 -5.78 17.96
C LEU A 54 0.90 -5.50 16.50
N ILE A 55 1.62 -6.43 15.85
CA ILE A 55 1.93 -6.33 14.42
C ILE A 55 0.64 -6.23 13.61
N GLN A 56 -0.36 -7.04 13.92
CA GLN A 56 -1.63 -7.02 13.19
C GLN A 56 -2.29 -5.63 13.25
N LYS A 57 -2.35 -5.02 14.45
CA LYS A 57 -2.90 -3.68 14.65
C LYS A 57 -2.08 -2.61 13.91
N ILE A 58 -0.75 -2.66 13.98
CA ILE A 58 0.13 -1.69 13.31
C ILE A 58 0.03 -1.82 11.79
N CYS A 59 0.06 -3.03 11.23
CA CYS A 59 -0.05 -3.27 9.80
C CYS A 59 -1.39 -2.78 9.26
N LEU A 60 -2.49 -3.04 9.97
CA LEU A 60 -3.81 -2.59 9.58
C LEU A 60 -3.94 -1.06 9.63
N LEU A 61 -3.45 -0.42 10.70
CA LEU A 61 -3.45 1.04 10.82
C LEU A 61 -2.58 1.68 9.73
N THR A 62 -1.39 1.13 9.48
CA THR A 62 -0.47 1.60 8.45
C THR A 62 -1.12 1.46 7.06
N SER A 63 -1.78 0.34 6.79
CA SER A 63 -2.51 0.11 5.54
C SER A 63 -3.62 1.14 5.31
N LEU A 64 -4.36 1.51 6.36
CA LEU A 64 -5.37 2.58 6.30
C LEU A 64 -4.74 3.94 5.96
N VAL A 65 -3.61 4.28 6.58
CA VAL A 65 -2.89 5.54 6.28
C VAL A 65 -2.40 5.55 4.83
N LEU A 66 -1.87 4.43 4.34
CA LEU A 66 -1.43 4.29 2.95
C LEU A 66 -2.60 4.44 1.97
N LEU A 67 -3.81 4.02 2.33
CA LEU A 67 -5.00 4.20 1.49
C LEU A 67 -5.27 5.69 1.23
N PHE A 68 -5.20 6.53 2.27
CA PHE A 68 -5.38 7.98 2.09
C PHE A 68 -4.27 8.59 1.22
N LEU A 69 -3.04 8.11 1.38
CA LEU A 69 -1.90 8.49 0.54
C LEU A 69 -2.04 7.99 -0.91
N PHE A 70 -2.77 6.90 -1.15
CA PHE A 70 -3.02 6.33 -2.48
C PHE A 70 -4.02 7.15 -3.31
N ILE A 71 -5.02 7.78 -2.66
CA ILE A 71 -6.08 8.50 -3.37
C ILE A 71 -5.52 9.61 -4.26
N TYR A 72 -4.55 10.37 -3.75
CA TYR A 72 -3.93 11.47 -4.49
C TYR A 72 -3.20 11.00 -5.79
N PRO A 73 -2.24 10.05 -5.74
CA PRO A 73 -1.56 9.50 -6.93
C PRO A 73 -2.44 8.70 -7.87
N ALA A 74 -3.56 8.16 -7.38
CA ALA A 74 -4.49 7.43 -8.22
C ALA A 74 -5.35 8.37 -9.10
N LEU A 75 -5.66 9.58 -8.62
CA LEU A 75 -6.54 10.52 -9.30
C LEU A 75 -5.80 11.58 -10.11
N PHE A 76 -4.68 12.09 -9.59
CA PHE A 76 -3.98 13.25 -10.14
C PHE A 76 -2.62 12.90 -10.73
N LYS A 77 -2.23 13.65 -11.77
CA LYS A 77 -0.87 13.62 -12.31
C LYS A 77 0.12 14.17 -11.29
N ILE A 78 1.14 13.39 -10.97
CA ILE A 78 2.13 13.71 -9.92
C ILE A 78 3.52 14.02 -10.50
N GLY A 79 3.73 13.78 -11.79
CA GLY A 79 5.04 13.96 -12.43
C GLY A 79 5.95 12.73 -12.28
N ASN A 80 5.42 11.60 -11.81
CA ASN A 80 6.07 10.31 -11.98
C ASN A 80 5.68 9.76 -13.36
N LEU A 81 6.65 9.68 -14.27
CA LEU A 81 6.43 9.30 -15.67
C LEU A 81 5.71 7.94 -15.79
N SER A 82 6.11 6.99 -14.93
CA SER A 82 5.52 5.65 -14.85
C SER A 82 4.07 5.67 -14.36
N ASN A 83 3.73 6.57 -13.43
CA ASN A 83 2.37 6.70 -12.90
C ASN A 83 1.44 7.44 -13.88
N ASP A 84 1.97 8.43 -14.58
CA ASP A 84 1.21 9.33 -15.45
C ASP A 84 1.01 8.77 -16.88
N ASN A 85 1.36 7.48 -17.09
CA ASN A 85 1.29 6.76 -18.36
C ASN A 85 2.05 7.47 -19.50
N GLN A 86 3.11 8.22 -19.17
CA GLN A 86 3.95 8.85 -20.17
C GLN A 86 4.99 7.84 -20.66
N GLN A 87 4.82 7.36 -21.90
CA GLN A 87 5.81 6.51 -22.53
C GLN A 87 7.14 7.27 -22.66
N LEU A 88 8.24 6.60 -22.27
CA LEU A 88 9.60 7.08 -22.54
C LEU A 88 9.80 7.11 -24.06
N LYS A 89 9.50 8.24 -24.70
CA LYS A 89 9.82 8.44 -26.12
C LYS A 89 11.34 8.53 -26.25
N ILE A 90 11.90 7.88 -27.28
CA ILE A 90 13.34 7.87 -27.58
C ILE A 90 13.92 9.29 -27.60
N ASN A 91 13.14 10.28 -28.04
CA ASN A 91 13.53 11.70 -28.10
C ASN A 91 13.72 12.39 -26.73
N HIS A 92 13.23 11.81 -25.62
CA HIS A 92 13.47 12.37 -24.28
C HIS A 92 14.91 12.13 -23.80
N PHE A 93 15.60 11.11 -24.32
CA PHE A 93 17.03 10.93 -24.06
C PHE A 93 17.86 12.05 -24.72
N ASP A 94 17.44 12.57 -25.87
CA ASP A 94 18.13 13.66 -26.56
C ASP A 94 17.93 15.02 -25.87
N GLU A 95 16.73 15.32 -25.37
CA GLU A 95 16.50 16.54 -24.57
C GLU A 95 17.29 16.55 -23.25
N THR A 96 17.50 15.38 -22.63
CA THR A 96 18.35 15.29 -21.41
C THR A 96 19.83 15.51 -21.68
N ARG A 97 20.30 15.34 -22.91
CA ARG A 97 21.70 15.61 -23.29
C ARG A 97 21.95 17.08 -23.61
N ILE A 98 20.97 17.78 -24.19
CA ILE A 98 21.15 19.16 -24.68
C ILE A 98 20.85 20.21 -23.58
N GLY A 99 20.00 19.89 -22.59
CA GLY A 99 19.64 20.80 -21.51
C GLY A 99 20.19 20.38 -20.14
N LYS A 100 21.52 20.42 -19.94
CA LYS A 100 22.13 20.28 -18.61
C LYS A 100 21.82 21.50 -17.71
N SER A 101 20.55 21.68 -17.36
CA SER A 101 20.22 22.30 -16.06
C SER A 101 20.45 21.22 -15.00
N LYS A 102 21.17 21.54 -13.93
CA LYS A 102 21.46 20.64 -12.79
C LYS A 102 20.14 20.20 -12.11
N LYS A 103 19.36 19.32 -12.74
CA LYS A 103 18.25 18.65 -12.06
C LYS A 103 18.89 17.74 -11.02
N SER A 104 18.56 18.00 -9.76
CA SER A 104 19.01 17.19 -8.62
C SER A 104 18.79 15.71 -8.92
N ILE A 105 19.78 14.89 -8.58
CA ILE A 105 19.75 13.42 -8.75
C ILE A 105 18.44 12.84 -8.21
N CYS A 106 17.92 13.39 -7.10
CA CYS A 106 16.63 13.01 -6.52
C CYS A 106 15.43 13.20 -7.46
N ILE A 107 15.41 14.27 -8.26
CA ILE A 107 14.33 14.55 -9.22
C ILE A 107 14.41 13.55 -10.39
N SER A 108 15.63 13.19 -10.81
CA SER A 108 15.83 12.17 -11.84
C SER A 108 15.34 10.80 -11.36
N PHE A 109 15.70 10.39 -10.14
CA PHE A 109 15.19 9.15 -9.54
C PHE A 109 13.68 9.15 -9.37
N TRP A 110 13.08 10.28 -8.95
CA TRP A 110 11.63 10.40 -8.79
C TRP A 110 10.88 10.19 -10.10
N ASN A 111 11.38 10.74 -11.21
CA ASN A 111 10.74 10.63 -12.52
C ASN A 111 10.77 9.19 -13.06
N HIS A 112 11.79 8.40 -12.70
CA HIS A 112 11.97 7.01 -13.13
C HIS A 112 11.53 5.98 -12.09
N PHE A 113 10.96 6.42 -10.97
CA PHE A 113 10.50 5.52 -9.92
C PHE A 113 9.31 4.68 -10.40
N PHE A 114 9.04 3.57 -9.73
CA PHE A 114 7.87 2.74 -10.01
C PHE A 114 6.58 3.56 -9.90
N SER A 115 5.54 3.14 -10.62
CA SER A 115 4.20 3.75 -10.57
C SER A 115 3.73 3.87 -9.11
N LEU A 116 3.70 5.11 -8.59
CA LEU A 116 3.45 5.40 -7.18
C LEU A 116 2.09 4.86 -6.71
N SER A 117 1.05 5.01 -7.52
CA SER A 117 -0.28 4.46 -7.22
C SER A 117 -0.23 2.93 -7.09
N SER A 118 0.47 2.26 -8.00
CA SER A 118 0.57 0.80 -8.02
C SER A 118 1.42 0.26 -6.86
N THR A 119 2.53 0.92 -6.51
CA THR A 119 3.35 0.53 -5.37
C THR A 119 2.61 0.74 -4.06
N LEU A 120 1.94 1.88 -3.86
CA LEU A 120 1.14 2.10 -2.66
C LEU A 120 0.03 1.04 -2.51
N HIS A 121 -0.67 0.73 -3.60
CA HIS A 121 -1.68 -0.34 -3.62
C HIS A 121 -1.09 -1.70 -3.22
N LEU A 122 0.05 -2.07 -3.80
CA LEU A 122 0.73 -3.33 -3.50
C LEU A 122 1.16 -3.38 -2.04
N THR A 123 1.80 -2.32 -1.54
CA THR A 123 2.28 -2.24 -0.16
C THR A 123 1.12 -2.32 0.84
N MET A 124 0.03 -1.57 0.66
CA MET A 124 -1.10 -1.61 1.58
C MET A 124 -1.80 -2.97 1.60
N SER A 125 -1.91 -3.64 0.45
CA SER A 125 -2.49 -4.97 0.34
C SER A 125 -1.58 -6.02 0.98
N PHE A 126 -0.27 -5.93 0.72
CA PHE A 126 0.72 -6.79 1.32
C PHE A 126 0.71 -6.71 2.86
N LEU A 127 0.58 -5.51 3.42
CA LEU A 127 0.49 -5.31 4.88
C LEU A 127 -0.72 -6.03 5.51
N ILE A 128 -1.88 -6.04 4.84
CA ILE A 128 -3.06 -6.76 5.33
C ILE A 128 -2.84 -8.27 5.27
N ILE A 129 -2.25 -8.76 4.17
CA ILE A 129 -2.01 -10.19 3.97
C ILE A 129 -1.00 -10.71 4.98
N ILE A 130 0.16 -10.05 5.12
CA ILE A 130 1.22 -10.49 6.04
C ILE A 130 0.71 -10.51 7.47
N SER A 131 -0.05 -9.49 7.87
CA SER A 131 -0.70 -9.40 9.17
C SER A 131 -1.62 -10.60 9.44
N SER A 132 -2.47 -10.94 8.47
CA SER A 132 -3.44 -12.04 8.60
C SER A 132 -2.74 -13.40 8.64
N LEU A 133 -1.68 -13.56 7.84
CA LEU A 133 -0.88 -14.77 7.79
C LEU A 133 -0.15 -15.04 9.11
N LEU A 134 0.45 -14.01 9.73
CA LEU A 134 1.16 -14.17 11.01
C LEU A 134 0.24 -14.64 12.13
N ILE A 135 -0.95 -14.05 12.25
CA ILE A 135 -1.87 -14.40 13.33
C ILE A 135 -2.49 -15.78 13.12
N ASP A 136 -2.81 -16.13 11.88
CA ASP A 136 -3.30 -17.47 11.52
C ASP A 136 -2.24 -18.54 11.80
N ALA A 137 -0.97 -18.28 11.44
CA ALA A 137 0.13 -19.18 11.75
C ALA A 137 0.28 -19.40 13.26
N LYS A 138 0.13 -18.33 14.05
CA LYS A 138 0.17 -18.42 15.52
C LYS A 138 -1.00 -19.23 16.08
N GLN A 139 -2.21 -19.06 15.54
CA GLN A 139 -3.37 -19.84 15.96
C GLN A 139 -3.19 -21.33 15.69
N ILE A 140 -2.61 -21.70 14.54
CA ILE A 140 -2.29 -23.10 14.20
C ILE A 140 -1.23 -23.65 15.15
N MET A 141 -0.17 -22.89 15.45
CA MET A 141 0.89 -23.31 16.36
C MET A 141 0.39 -23.58 17.79
N VAL A 142 -0.65 -22.87 18.21
CA VAL A 142 -1.29 -23.04 19.52
C VAL A 142 -2.40 -24.12 19.49
N GLY A 143 -2.81 -24.59 18.32
CA GLY A 143 -3.91 -25.55 18.16
C GLY A 143 -5.30 -24.92 18.31
N LEU A 144 -5.42 -23.60 18.18
CA LEU A 144 -6.72 -22.88 18.19
C LEU A 144 -7.42 -22.92 16.83
N LYS A 145 -6.67 -23.23 15.76
CA LYS A 145 -7.16 -23.31 14.39
C LYS A 145 -6.66 -24.62 13.77
N ASN A 146 -7.57 -25.40 13.19
CA ASN A 146 -7.19 -26.57 12.40
C ASN A 146 -6.56 -26.11 11.07
N PRO A 147 -5.51 -26.80 10.59
CA PRO A 147 -4.86 -26.49 9.32
C PRO A 147 -5.80 -26.65 8.12
#